data_AF-A0A512UDE1-F1
#
_entry.id   AF-A0A512UDE1-F1
#
_cell.length_a   1.000
_cell.length_b   1.000
_cell.length_c   1.000
_cell.angle_alpha   90.00
_cell.angle_beta   90.00
_cell.angle_gamma   90.00
#
_symmetry.space_group_name_H-M   'P 1'
#
loop_
_entity.id
_entity.type
_entity.pdbx_description
1 polymer ?
#
loop_
_entity_poly.entity_id
_entity_poly.type
_entity_poly.pdbx_seq_one_letter_code
_entity_poly.pdbx_strand_id
1 'polypeptide(L)'
;MMYATKLGMEDNQLVLNNNQTTVYYHENGGLSFYANGNYINIDDEKRLVLGDHQDEDFGLEAIPGEINYFKKLSYRMNENFQLCSDNSIRYQSSCDVVRRISIRYEQDWSYETMMRYPLELPPGWFGEDYTAKRLRAHG
;
A
#
# COMPACT_ATOMS: atom_id res chain seq x y z
N MET A 1 -22.14 -1.01 -3.09
CA MET A 1 -21.09 -0.08 -3.56
C MET A 1 -20.03 -0.03 -2.46
N MET A 2 -18.88 -0.69 -2.64
CA MET A 2 -17.81 -0.66 -1.64
C MET A 2 -17.04 0.67 -1.79
N TYR A 3 -16.91 1.43 -0.71
CA TYR A 3 -16.14 2.66 -0.71
C TYR A 3 -14.67 2.34 -0.41
N ALA A 4 -13.79 2.57 -1.40
CA ALA A 4 -12.36 2.50 -1.19
C ALA A 4 -11.92 3.64 -0.25
N THR A 5 -11.35 3.30 0.89
CA THR A 5 -10.85 4.31 1.83
C THR A 5 -9.34 4.49 1.67
N LYS A 6 -8.87 5.73 1.72
CA LYS A 6 -7.44 6.03 1.65
C LYS A 6 -6.74 5.53 2.91
N LEU A 7 -5.48 5.15 2.74
CA LEU A 7 -4.58 4.86 3.86
C LEU A 7 -3.60 6.01 3.99
N GLY A 8 -3.39 6.44 5.23
CA GLY A 8 -2.45 7.50 5.59
C GLY A 8 -1.53 7.07 6.72
N MET A 9 -0.60 7.96 7.08
CA MET A 9 0.29 7.77 8.23
C MET A 9 -0.15 8.63 9.42
N GLU A 10 -0.15 8.04 10.61
CA GLU A 10 -0.37 8.74 11.89
C GLU A 10 0.51 8.06 12.94
N ASP A 11 1.30 8.83 13.70
CA ASP A 11 2.22 8.33 14.73
C ASP A 11 3.11 7.14 14.28
N ASN A 12 3.66 7.23 13.06
CA ASN A 12 4.42 6.18 12.38
C ASN A 12 3.64 4.88 12.10
N GLN A 13 2.32 4.90 12.07
CA GLN A 13 1.46 3.76 11.79
C GLN A 13 0.60 3.99 10.56
N LEU A 14 0.39 2.94 9.76
CA LEU A 14 -0.55 2.99 8.65
C LEU A 14 -1.97 2.85 9.19
N VAL A 15 -2.76 3.92 9.01
CA VAL A 15 -4.12 4.03 9.53
C VAL A 15 -5.11 4.32 8.41
N LEU A 16 -6.37 4.00 8.65
CA LEU A 16 -7.46 4.43 7.79
C LEU A 16 -7.77 5.91 8.07
N ASN A 17 -7.38 6.80 7.17
CA ASN A 17 -7.69 8.22 7.27
C ASN A 17 -7.92 8.85 5.88
N ASN A 18 -8.25 10.14 5.83
CA ASN A 18 -8.48 10.83 4.55
C ASN A 18 -7.20 11.34 3.88
N ASN A 19 -6.06 11.19 4.55
CA ASN A 19 -4.74 11.53 4.01
C ASN A 19 -4.24 10.38 3.16
N GLN A 20 -3.62 10.72 2.04
CA GLN A 20 -3.16 9.73 1.10
C GLN A 20 -1.68 9.49 1.26
N THR A 21 -1.33 8.24 1.52
CA THR A 21 0.05 7.76 1.52
C THR A 21 0.46 7.31 0.13
N THR A 22 1.63 7.77 -0.29
CA THR A 22 2.30 7.30 -1.50
C THR A 22 3.50 6.45 -1.10
N VAL A 23 3.61 5.26 -1.68
CA VAL A 23 4.67 4.28 -1.40
C VAL A 23 5.29 3.79 -2.70
N TYR A 24 6.52 3.34 -2.61
CA TYR A 24 7.22 2.58 -3.63
C TYR A 24 7.25 1.10 -3.24
N TYR A 25 7.05 0.23 -4.21
CA TYR A 25 7.29 -1.20 -4.07
C TYR A 25 8.62 -1.54 -4.73
N HIS A 26 9.45 -2.30 -4.03
CA HIS A 26 10.75 -2.77 -4.49
C HIS A 26 10.63 -4.22 -4.96
N GLU A 27 11.41 -4.62 -5.97
CA GLU A 27 11.35 -5.97 -6.56
C GLU A 27 11.58 -7.09 -5.54
N ASN A 28 12.36 -6.82 -4.49
CA ASN A 28 12.61 -7.73 -3.36
C ASN A 28 11.50 -7.72 -2.30
N GLY A 29 10.32 -7.15 -2.58
CA GLY A 29 9.18 -7.21 -1.67
C GLY A 29 9.13 -6.12 -0.61
N GLY A 30 9.96 -5.07 -0.71
CA GLY A 30 9.88 -3.93 0.20
C GLY A 30 8.81 -2.93 -0.18
N LEU A 31 8.26 -2.25 0.83
CA LEU A 31 7.46 -1.04 0.65
C LEU A 31 8.14 0.14 1.34
N SER A 32 8.49 1.20 0.60
CA SER A 32 9.03 2.43 1.20
C SER A 32 8.11 3.63 1.00
N PHE A 33 7.94 4.41 2.05
CA PHE A 33 7.17 5.65 2.04
C PHE A 33 7.90 6.73 1.23
N TYR A 34 7.20 7.32 0.26
CA TYR A 34 7.78 8.29 -0.68
C TYR A 34 8.40 9.50 0.02
N ALA A 35 7.77 9.99 1.09
CA ALA A 35 8.10 11.29 1.66
C ALA A 35 9.43 11.34 2.42
N ASN A 36 9.84 10.22 3.03
CA ASN A 36 11.04 10.16 3.88
C ASN A 36 11.95 8.96 3.60
N GLY A 37 11.54 8.03 2.73
CA GLY A 37 12.30 6.82 2.41
C GLY A 37 12.22 5.70 3.46
N ASN A 38 11.49 5.90 4.57
CA ASN A 38 11.28 4.86 5.57
C ASN A 38 10.46 3.71 5.00
N TYR A 39 10.59 2.52 5.57
CA TYR A 39 9.93 1.31 5.08
C TYR A 39 8.67 0.99 5.89
N ILE A 40 7.65 0.44 5.24
CA ILE A 40 6.50 -0.14 5.91
C ILE A 40 6.90 -1.54 6.37
N ASN A 41 6.75 -1.79 7.67
CA ASN A 41 7.08 -3.05 8.33
C ASN A 41 5.89 -3.55 9.16
N ILE A 42 5.95 -4.82 9.57
CA ILE A 42 5.02 -5.40 10.55
C ILE A 42 5.72 -5.49 11.91
N ASP A 43 5.23 -4.77 12.92
CA ASP A 43 5.80 -4.83 14.27
C ASP A 43 5.38 -6.09 15.06
N ASP A 44 5.84 -6.20 16.30
CA ASP A 44 5.54 -7.34 17.18
C ASP A 44 4.04 -7.46 17.52
N GLU A 45 3.32 -6.34 17.55
CA GLU A 45 1.86 -6.27 17.72
C GLU A 45 1.08 -6.49 16.41
N LYS A 46 1.81 -6.81 15.34
CA LYS A 46 1.33 -6.99 13.98
C LYS A 46 0.76 -5.75 13.31
N ARG A 47 1.10 -4.56 13.80
CA ARG A 47 0.71 -3.28 13.17
C ARG A 47 1.58 -3.01 11.96
N LEU A 48 1.00 -2.36 10.96
CA LEU A 48 1.77 -1.79 9.85
C LEU A 48 2.36 -0.45 10.33
N VAL A 49 3.68 -0.38 10.45
CA VAL A 49 4.41 0.77 10.99
C VAL A 49 5.54 1.21 10.06
N LEU A 50 6.05 2.44 10.23
CA LEU A 50 7.30 2.87 9.60
C LEU A 50 8.49 2.39 10.40
N GLY A 51 9.48 1.84 9.70
CA GLY A 51 10.79 1.51 10.24
C GLY A 51 11.92 1.94 9.31
N ASP A 52 13.14 1.87 9.83
CA ASP A 52 14.34 2.29 9.11
C ASP A 52 14.98 1.17 8.27
N HIS A 53 14.45 -0.05 8.39
CA HIS A 53 14.93 -1.23 7.69
C HIS A 53 13.83 -1.78 6.80
N GLN A 54 14.23 -2.28 5.64
CA GLN A 54 13.33 -2.90 4.70
C GLN A 54 12.83 -4.25 5.20
N ASP A 55 11.52 -4.47 5.11
CA ASP A 55 10.87 -5.76 5.27
C ASP A 55 10.52 -6.30 3.87
N GLU A 56 11.10 -7.46 3.53
CA GLU A 56 11.04 -8.09 2.20
C GLU A 56 9.86 -9.08 2.07
N ASP A 57 9.05 -9.23 3.11
CA ASP A 57 7.96 -10.20 3.13
C ASP A 57 6.67 -9.68 2.46
N PHE A 58 6.63 -8.45 1.93
CA PHE A 58 5.46 -7.97 1.19
C PHE A 58 5.44 -8.49 -0.24
N GLY A 59 4.25 -8.83 -0.71
CA GLY A 59 3.98 -9.28 -2.07
C GLY A 59 2.89 -8.45 -2.74
N LEU A 60 2.94 -8.36 -4.06
CA LEU A 60 1.88 -7.77 -4.87
C LEU A 60 1.30 -8.81 -5.83
N GLU A 61 0.01 -9.07 -5.71
CA GLU A 61 -0.70 -10.06 -6.51
C GLU A 61 -1.67 -9.39 -7.48
N ALA A 62 -1.75 -9.91 -8.72
CA ALA A 62 -2.72 -9.41 -9.68
C ALA A 62 -4.14 -9.76 -9.23
N ILE A 63 -5.08 -8.80 -9.37
CA ILE A 63 -6.49 -9.04 -9.06
C ILE A 63 -7.19 -9.57 -10.32
N PRO A 64 -7.72 -10.81 -10.34
CA PRO A 64 -8.36 -11.35 -11.53
C PRO A 64 -9.55 -10.50 -11.99
N GLY A 65 -9.56 -10.15 -13.29
CA GLY A 65 -10.62 -9.35 -13.89
C GLY A 65 -10.48 -7.84 -13.70
N GLU A 66 -9.44 -7.36 -13.02
CA GLU A 66 -9.11 -5.94 -12.95
C GLU A 66 -7.95 -5.57 -13.88
N ILE A 67 -7.84 -4.28 -14.22
CA ILE A 67 -6.76 -3.76 -15.05
C ILE A 67 -5.43 -3.90 -14.27
N ASN A 68 -4.32 -4.18 -14.95
CA ASN A 68 -2.96 -4.36 -14.39
C ASN A 68 -2.45 -3.21 -13.50
N TYR A 69 -3.19 -2.10 -13.40
CA TYR A 69 -2.89 -0.98 -12.50
C TYR A 69 -3.27 -1.24 -11.04
N PHE A 70 -4.04 -2.29 -10.77
CA PHE A 70 -4.44 -2.69 -9.43
C PHE A 70 -3.74 -3.98 -9.05
N LYS A 71 -2.92 -3.92 -8.00
CA LYS A 71 -2.38 -5.11 -7.35
C LYS A 71 -2.92 -5.18 -5.93
N LYS A 72 -3.12 -6.38 -5.41
CA LYS A 72 -3.47 -6.62 -4.02
C LYS A 72 -2.20 -6.82 -3.22
N LEU A 73 -2.13 -6.17 -2.07
CA LEU A 73 -1.01 -6.34 -1.16
C LEU A 73 -1.20 -7.62 -0.34
N SER A 74 -0.14 -8.40 -0.23
CA SER A 74 -0.01 -9.53 0.69
C SER A 74 1.23 -9.36 1.56
N TYR A 75 1.26 -10.01 2.71
CA TYR A 75 2.43 -10.13 3.58
C TYR A 75 2.64 -11.61 3.89
N ARG A 76 3.84 -12.14 3.62
CA ARG A 76 4.15 -13.58 3.69
C ARG A 76 3.13 -14.44 2.91
N MET A 77 2.79 -14.00 1.69
CA MET A 77 1.80 -14.65 0.82
C MET A 77 0.39 -14.76 1.42
N ASN A 78 0.05 -13.89 2.37
CA ASN A 78 -1.27 -13.86 3.00
C ASN A 78 -1.84 -12.43 3.00
N GLU A 79 -3.14 -12.32 2.78
CA GLU A 79 -3.83 -11.06 2.57
C GLU A 79 -4.74 -10.69 3.75
N ASN A 80 -4.58 -11.37 4.90
CA ASN A 80 -5.45 -11.19 6.07
C ASN A 80 -5.05 -9.95 6.88
N PHE A 81 -5.38 -8.78 6.32
CA PHE A 81 -5.33 -7.50 7.02
C PHE A 81 -6.65 -7.21 7.71
N GLN A 82 -6.57 -6.62 8.89
CA GLN A 82 -7.70 -6.24 9.71
C GLN A 82 -7.61 -4.77 10.07
N LEU A 83 -8.76 -4.10 10.01
CA LEU A 83 -8.96 -2.77 10.58
C LEU A 83 -9.43 -2.94 12.02
N CYS A 84 -8.68 -2.36 12.94
CA CYS A 84 -8.99 -2.37 14.37
C CYS A 84 -9.79 -1.12 14.78
N SER A 85 -10.34 -1.12 16.00
CA SER A 85 -11.18 -0.02 16.54
C SER A 85 -10.44 1.31 16.72
N ASP A 86 -9.11 1.26 16.83
CA ASP A 86 -8.20 2.39 16.89
C ASP A 86 -7.80 2.93 15.49
N ASN A 87 -8.47 2.46 14.41
CA ASN A 87 -8.15 2.73 13.00
C ASN A 87 -6.77 2.20 12.53
N SER A 88 -6.03 1.50 13.39
CA SER A 88 -4.80 0.84 12.98
C SER A 88 -5.10 -0.34 12.07
N ILE A 89 -4.16 -0.64 11.18
CA ILE A 89 -4.21 -1.82 10.33
C ILE A 89 -3.22 -2.84 10.87
N ARG A 90 -3.71 -4.06 11.04
CA ARG A 90 -2.91 -5.18 11.56
C ARG A 90 -2.97 -6.40 10.66
N TYR A 91 -1.90 -7.19 10.67
CA TYR A 91 -1.77 -8.45 9.95
C TYR A 91 -2.02 -9.65 10.87
N GLN A 92 -3.02 -10.49 10.57
CA GLN A 92 -3.33 -11.70 11.36
C GLN A 92 -3.42 -11.47 12.88
N SER A 93 -4.02 -10.35 13.30
CA SER A 93 -4.08 -9.95 14.72
C SER A 93 -5.44 -10.24 15.34
N SER A 94 -5.46 -10.39 16.67
CA SER A 94 -6.68 -10.53 17.48
C SER A 94 -7.06 -9.21 18.15
N CYS A 95 -6.88 -8.07 17.48
CA CYS A 95 -7.41 -6.81 17.97
C CYS A 95 -8.95 -6.86 18.04
N ASP A 96 -9.58 -5.86 18.66
CA ASP A 96 -11.03 -5.67 18.53
C ASP A 96 -11.35 -5.32 17.08
N VAL A 97 -11.49 -6.37 16.26
CA VAL A 97 -11.61 -6.30 14.81
C VAL A 97 -12.91 -5.58 14.47
N VAL A 98 -12.77 -4.41 13.87
CA VAL A 98 -13.91 -3.72 13.25
C VAL A 98 -14.30 -4.46 11.98
N ARG A 99 -13.31 -4.82 11.14
CA ARG A 99 -13.52 -5.61 9.91
C ARG A 99 -12.23 -6.14 9.32
N ARG A 100 -12.33 -7.21 8.50
CA ARG A 100 -11.26 -7.61 7.58
C ARG A 100 -11.23 -6.65 6.40
N ILE A 101 -10.03 -6.31 5.92
CA ILE A 101 -9.84 -5.43 4.78
C ILE A 101 -8.85 -6.05 3.79
N SER A 102 -8.99 -5.67 2.52
CA SER A 102 -7.99 -5.87 1.47
C SER A 102 -7.28 -4.55 1.24
N ILE A 103 -5.95 -4.57 1.19
CA ILE A 103 -5.16 -3.40 0.80
C ILE A 103 -4.84 -3.51 -0.70
N ARG A 104 -5.15 -2.46 -1.45
CA ARG A 104 -4.82 -2.35 -2.88
C ARG A 104 -3.68 -1.37 -3.09
N TYR A 105 -2.77 -1.74 -3.99
CA TYR A 105 -1.69 -0.94 -4.51
C TYR A 105 -2.08 -0.44 -5.90
N GLU A 106 -2.30 0.88 -6.01
CA GLU A 106 -2.93 1.51 -7.17
C GLU A 106 -2.06 2.63 -7.73
N GLN A 107 -2.02 2.78 -9.05
CA GLN A 107 -1.31 3.91 -9.67
C GLN A 107 -1.87 5.27 -9.20
N ASP A 108 -0.96 6.19 -8.90
CA ASP A 108 -1.32 7.58 -8.60
C ASP A 108 -1.69 8.32 -9.89
N TRP A 109 -2.99 8.39 -10.19
CA TRP A 109 -3.55 9.13 -11.33
C TRP A 109 -3.75 10.63 -11.06
N SER A 110 -3.09 11.24 -10.06
CA SER A 110 -3.21 12.68 -9.87
C SER A 110 -2.69 13.46 -11.07
N TYR A 111 -3.34 14.58 -11.34
CA TYR A 111 -3.03 15.50 -12.44
C TYR A 111 -1.57 15.98 -12.39
N GLU A 112 -0.98 16.12 -11.20
CA GLU A 112 0.44 16.46 -11.03
C GLU A 112 1.37 15.37 -11.58
N THR A 113 1.04 14.09 -11.34
CA THR A 113 1.78 12.95 -11.91
C THR A 113 1.65 12.91 -13.43
N MET A 114 0.44 13.17 -13.95
CA MET A 114 0.17 13.16 -15.40
C MET A 114 0.75 14.37 -16.15
N MET A 115 0.95 15.51 -15.49
CA MET A 115 1.57 16.69 -16.10
C MET A 115 3.11 16.72 -15.98
N ARG A 116 3.69 16.10 -14.94
CA ARG A 116 5.15 15.92 -14.86
C ARG A 116 5.68 14.92 -15.88
N TYR A 117 4.85 13.97 -16.31
CA TYR A 117 5.19 12.98 -17.32
C TYR A 117 4.16 13.05 -18.46
N PRO A 118 4.27 14.02 -19.38
CA PRO A 118 3.42 14.02 -20.57
C PRO A 118 3.58 12.68 -21.29
N LEU A 119 2.47 12.20 -21.88
CA LEU A 119 2.27 10.88 -22.50
C LEU A 119 3.28 10.45 -23.59
N GLU A 120 4.32 11.22 -23.84
CA GLU A 120 5.49 10.85 -24.63
C GLU A 120 6.53 10.11 -23.77
N LEU A 121 6.12 9.00 -23.15
CA LEU A 121 7.08 8.08 -22.57
C LEU A 121 7.79 7.36 -23.73
N PRO A 122 9.15 7.30 -23.75
CA PRO A 122 9.86 6.56 -24.77
C PRO A 122 9.40 5.10 -24.80
N PRO A 123 9.26 4.47 -25.97
CA PRO A 123 8.96 3.04 -26.05
C PRO A 123 10.06 2.27 -25.30
N GLY A 124 9.69 1.67 -24.15
CA GLY A 124 10.63 1.01 -23.23
C GLY A 124 10.48 1.42 -21.75
N TRP A 125 9.78 2.52 -21.44
CA TRP A 125 9.48 2.94 -20.06
C TRP A 125 8.24 2.25 -19.44
N PHE A 126 7.65 1.29 -20.17
CA PHE A 126 6.77 0.26 -19.60
C PHE A 126 7.57 -0.89 -18.96
N GLY A 127 8.85 -0.67 -18.67
CA GLY A 127 9.65 -1.51 -17.77
C GLY A 127 9.24 -1.24 -16.32
N GLU A 128 9.14 -2.30 -15.56
CA GLU A 128 8.46 -2.38 -14.28
C GLU A 128 9.01 -1.43 -13.18
N ASP A 129 8.09 -0.99 -12.31
CA ASP A 129 8.30 -0.89 -10.85
C ASP A 129 9.14 0.24 -10.19
N TYR A 130 9.08 1.49 -10.67
CA TYR A 130 9.51 2.66 -9.83
C TYR A 130 8.54 3.85 -9.79
N THR A 131 7.29 3.67 -10.21
CA THR A 131 6.28 4.72 -10.06
C THR A 131 5.70 4.67 -8.65
N ALA A 132 5.70 5.80 -7.97
CA ALA A 132 5.10 5.95 -6.65
C ALA A 132 3.59 5.70 -6.75
N LYS A 133 3.03 4.86 -5.89
CA LYS A 133 1.63 4.41 -5.93
C LYS A 133 0.95 4.59 -4.59
N ARG A 134 -0.38 4.47 -4.59
CA ARG A 134 -1.23 4.70 -3.41
C ARG A 134 -1.65 3.38 -2.80
N LEU A 135 -1.81 3.38 -1.49
CA LEU A 135 -2.46 2.28 -0.77
C LEU A 135 -3.91 2.65 -0.44
N ARG A 136 -4.84 1.71 -0.67
CA ARG A 136 -6.25 1.85 -0.29
C ARG A 136 -6.76 0.61 0.43
N ALA A 137 -7.60 0.83 1.44
CA ALA A 137 -8.34 -0.25 2.09
C ALA A 137 -9.72 -0.43 1.44
N HIS A 138 -10.06 -1.70 1.19
CA HIS A 138 -11.35 -2.16 0.71
C HIS A 138 -11.94 -3.16 1.70
N GLY A 139 -13.20 -2.99 2.06
CA GLY A 139 -13.95 -3.89 2.95
C GLY A 139 -15.31 -3.31 3.25
#